data_AF-A0A9W7XU94-F1
#
_entry.id   AF-A0A9W7XU94-F1
#
_cell.length_a   1.000
_cell.length_b   1.000
_cell.length_c   1.000
_cell.angle_alpha   90.00
_cell.angle_beta   90.00
_cell.angle_gamma   90.00
#
_symmetry.space_group_name_H-M   'P 1'
#
loop_
_entity.id
_entity.type
_entity.pdbx_description
1 polymer ?
#
loop_
_entity_poly.entity_id
_entity_poly.type
_entity_poly.pdbx_seq_one_letter_code
_entity_poly.pdbx_strand_id
1 'polypeptide(L)'
;MRRLLQDQAVVLSGVSGSESMGATRMGLWQEVQLNERGRIAGVKLVALGLDCWRVTASLRASEGNFNVFSYLLHGSTSGERQRHFCTYLVIAKIGKPTEKSRPGNRGKRDSQMLLLHFLNRAHFEVPMSPLDLEIYHQMKNVIGVHPSLYEYLLMVDADTEVVPDSLTRLVACMVHDAKVIGICGETQLTNEDFSWTTMIQVYEYFISHHMAKEFESLFGSVTCLPGCFCMYRLRTARGMPLIISKNVVKDYSKNHVDTLHKKNLLSLGEDWYLTTLMMKYFPQYKMTFTADAKCKTTAPDTWS
;
A
#
# COMPACT_ATOMS: atom_id res chain seq x y z
N MET A 1 28.06 -18.30 -17.86
CA MET A 1 27.59 -18.89 -16.58
C MET A 1 27.84 -17.91 -15.44
N ARG A 2 26.94 -16.94 -15.22
CA ARG A 2 26.85 -16.14 -13.99
C ARG A 2 25.36 -16.02 -13.69
N ARG A 3 24.92 -16.71 -12.63
CA ARG A 3 23.54 -16.74 -12.15
C ARG A 3 23.12 -15.32 -11.79
N LEU A 4 22.02 -14.86 -12.41
CA LEU A 4 21.25 -13.70 -12.00
C LEU A 4 20.79 -13.92 -10.55
N LEU A 5 21.13 -12.96 -9.70
CA LEU A 5 20.66 -12.87 -8.31
C LEU A 5 19.14 -12.69 -8.33
N GLN A 6 18.42 -13.49 -7.55
CA GLN A 6 16.99 -13.36 -7.33
C GLN A 6 16.76 -12.21 -6.34
N ASP A 7 16.36 -11.05 -6.84
CA ASP A 7 15.99 -9.87 -6.03
C ASP A 7 14.48 -9.87 -5.75
N GLN A 8 14.09 -9.75 -4.48
CA GLN A 8 12.69 -9.75 -4.04
C GLN A 8 12.10 -8.34 -3.99
N ALA A 9 11.14 -7.98 -4.84
CA ALA A 9 10.67 -6.59 -5.00
C ALA A 9 9.29 -6.29 -4.35
N VAL A 10 9.16 -5.27 -3.51
CA VAL A 10 7.88 -4.94 -2.80
C VAL A 10 7.19 -3.70 -3.38
N VAL A 11 6.06 -3.87 -4.07
CA VAL A 11 5.18 -2.79 -4.57
C VAL A 11 4.62 -1.95 -3.41
N LEU A 12 4.28 -0.66 -3.53
CA LEU A 12 3.39 0.04 -2.57
C LEU A 12 2.16 0.65 -3.25
N SER A 13 1.08 0.98 -2.52
CA SER A 13 -0.01 1.82 -3.06
C SER A 13 -0.62 2.72 -1.98
N GLY A 14 -0.54 4.04 -2.14
CA GLY A 14 -1.15 4.99 -1.21
C GLY A 14 -2.32 5.79 -1.76
N VAL A 15 -3.31 6.03 -0.89
CA VAL A 15 -4.53 6.79 -1.20
C VAL A 15 -4.93 7.67 -0.02
N SER A 16 -5.56 8.82 -0.28
CA SER A 16 -5.75 9.93 0.65
C SER A 16 -7.19 10.13 1.14
N GLY A 17 -7.30 10.60 2.39
CA GLY A 17 -8.36 11.47 2.92
C GLY A 17 -7.85 12.36 4.08
N SER A 18 -8.25 13.64 4.09
CA SER A 18 -8.16 14.66 5.16
C SER A 18 -6.84 15.45 5.42
N GLU A 19 -7.04 16.65 5.98
CA GLU A 19 -6.18 17.85 6.02
C GLU A 19 -5.23 17.92 7.24
N SER A 20 -4.47 16.86 7.55
CA SER A 20 -3.54 16.92 8.71
C SER A 20 -2.18 17.55 8.34
N MET A 21 -1.60 18.34 9.26
CA MET A 21 -0.27 18.96 9.13
C MET A 21 0.88 17.94 8.99
N GLY A 22 0.65 16.67 9.32
CA GLY A 22 1.61 15.56 9.20
C GLY A 22 1.35 14.61 8.03
N ALA A 23 0.27 14.79 7.26
CA ALA A 23 -0.05 13.90 6.15
C ALA A 23 0.92 14.07 4.97
N THR A 24 1.37 12.93 4.40
CA THR A 24 2.02 12.91 3.10
C THR A 24 1.03 13.49 2.09
N ARG A 25 1.39 14.60 1.44
CA ARG A 25 0.50 15.31 0.50
C ARG A 25 0.25 14.55 -0.81
N MET A 26 0.55 13.24 -0.84
CA MET A 26 0.83 12.44 -2.03
C MET A 26 0.69 10.93 -1.75
N GLY A 27 -0.04 10.20 -2.60
CA GLY A 27 -0.11 8.72 -2.57
C GLY A 27 1.03 8.09 -3.39
N LEU A 28 1.59 6.98 -2.92
CA LEU A 28 2.89 6.47 -3.39
C LEU A 28 2.89 4.98 -3.75
N TRP A 29 3.66 4.62 -4.77
CA TRP A 29 4.06 3.24 -5.08
C TRP A 29 5.56 3.07 -4.84
N GLN A 30 6.05 1.88 -4.52
CA GLN A 30 7.47 1.65 -4.18
C GLN A 30 7.87 0.24 -4.56
N GLU A 31 9.16 -0.05 -4.64
CA GLU A 31 9.80 -1.36 -4.75
C GLU A 31 10.81 -1.47 -3.62
N VAL A 32 10.76 -2.50 -2.81
CA VAL A 32 11.90 -2.82 -1.92
C VAL A 32 12.47 -4.15 -2.30
N GLN A 33 13.74 -4.14 -2.72
CA GLN A 33 14.56 -5.29 -3.05
C GLN A 33 15.23 -5.80 -1.79
N LEU A 34 14.94 -7.04 -1.37
CA LEU A 34 15.63 -7.68 -0.26
C LEU A 34 16.64 -8.72 -0.74
N ASN A 35 17.76 -8.83 -0.02
CA ASN A 35 18.67 -9.97 -0.16
C ASN A 35 18.11 -11.22 0.53
N GLU A 36 18.79 -12.35 0.33
CA GLU A 36 18.44 -13.68 0.89
C GLU A 36 18.31 -13.72 2.43
N ARG A 37 18.80 -12.69 3.13
CA ARG A 37 18.73 -12.56 4.60
C ARG A 37 17.63 -11.62 5.08
N GLY A 38 16.75 -11.17 4.18
CA GLY A 38 15.68 -10.23 4.49
C GLY A 38 16.17 -8.81 4.78
N ARG A 39 17.40 -8.46 4.38
CA ARG A 39 17.90 -7.07 4.47
C ARG A 39 17.65 -6.36 3.17
N ILE A 40 17.32 -5.08 3.24
CA ILE A 40 17.13 -4.22 2.07
C ILE A 40 18.44 -4.16 1.28
N ALA A 41 18.41 -4.68 0.06
CA ALA A 41 19.48 -4.66 -0.94
C ALA A 41 19.27 -3.55 -1.99
N GLY A 42 18.04 -3.05 -2.12
CA GLY A 42 17.71 -1.93 -2.99
C GLY A 42 16.33 -1.39 -2.69
N VAL A 43 16.10 -0.11 -2.98
CA VAL A 43 14.78 0.52 -2.90
C VAL A 43 14.58 1.32 -4.18
N LYS A 44 13.40 1.18 -4.76
CA LYS A 44 12.90 1.99 -5.86
C LYS A 44 11.59 2.60 -5.43
N LEU A 45 11.24 3.79 -5.89
CA LEU A 45 10.19 4.53 -5.20
C LEU A 45 9.53 5.50 -6.13
N VAL A 46 8.19 5.43 -6.26
CA VAL A 46 7.21 6.08 -7.15
C VAL A 46 6.30 7.17 -6.53
N ALA A 47 6.48 8.47 -6.88
CA ALA A 47 5.91 9.64 -6.21
C ALA A 47 4.99 10.55 -7.02
N LEU A 48 3.68 10.60 -6.69
CA LEU A 48 2.60 11.17 -7.51
C LEU A 48 1.66 12.15 -6.79
N GLY A 49 1.84 13.46 -7.05
CA GLY A 49 1.04 14.56 -6.49
C GLY A 49 -0.44 14.52 -6.90
N LEU A 50 -1.34 14.52 -5.92
CA LEU A 50 -2.79 14.41 -6.11
C LEU A 50 -3.50 15.77 -6.24
N ASP A 51 -2.80 16.89 -5.98
CA ASP A 51 -3.39 18.24 -5.97
C ASP A 51 -2.36 19.33 -6.37
N CYS A 52 -2.57 20.00 -7.51
CA CYS A 52 -1.64 20.98 -8.10
C CYS A 52 -1.39 22.19 -7.17
N TRP A 53 -2.40 22.57 -6.37
CA TRP A 53 -2.31 23.66 -5.40
C TRP A 53 -1.38 23.33 -4.21
N ARG A 54 -1.38 22.08 -3.75
CA ARG A 54 -0.56 21.64 -2.60
C ARG A 54 0.93 21.50 -2.93
N VAL A 55 1.26 21.34 -4.22
CA VAL A 55 2.63 21.23 -4.75
C VAL A 55 3.24 22.61 -5.05
N THR A 56 2.40 23.62 -5.31
CA THR A 56 2.83 24.96 -5.73
C THR A 56 2.83 26.01 -4.61
N ALA A 57 2.19 25.73 -3.47
CA ALA A 57 2.20 26.61 -2.30
C ALA A 57 3.58 26.64 -1.61
N SER A 58 4.02 27.83 -1.18
CA SER A 58 5.32 28.01 -0.52
C SER A 58 5.44 27.19 0.78
N LEU A 59 6.52 26.40 0.88
CA LEU A 59 6.85 25.59 2.05
C LEU A 59 7.25 26.49 3.24
N ARG A 60 6.80 26.15 4.46
CA ARG A 60 7.39 26.68 5.70
C ARG A 60 8.69 25.91 5.99
N ALA A 61 9.71 26.58 6.51
CA ALA A 61 11.06 26.03 6.70
C ALA A 61 11.17 24.78 7.60
N SER A 62 10.12 24.44 8.34
CA SER A 62 10.03 23.26 9.22
C SER A 62 9.15 22.12 8.66
N GLU A 63 8.53 22.28 7.50
CA GLU A 63 7.68 21.28 6.86
C GLU A 63 8.48 20.49 5.80
N GLY A 64 8.73 19.20 6.06
CA GLY A 64 9.27 18.29 5.06
C GLY A 64 8.18 17.75 4.15
N ASN A 65 8.37 17.81 2.83
CA ASN A 65 7.67 16.87 1.94
C ASN A 65 8.31 15.49 2.16
N PHE A 66 7.53 14.41 2.18
CA PHE A 66 8.04 13.04 1.96
C PHE A 66 8.69 12.32 3.18
N ASN A 67 8.13 12.44 4.39
CA ASN A 67 8.65 11.73 5.58
C ASN A 67 8.78 10.20 5.42
N VAL A 68 7.85 9.55 4.69
CA VAL A 68 7.90 8.08 4.41
C VAL A 68 9.20 7.62 3.70
N PHE A 69 9.92 8.54 3.04
CA PHE A 69 11.07 8.24 2.18
C PHE A 69 12.37 8.17 2.98
N SER A 70 12.48 8.97 4.05
CA SER A 70 13.60 8.92 5.00
C SER A 70 13.65 7.58 5.73
N TYR A 71 12.49 6.93 5.94
CA TYR A 71 12.37 5.68 6.69
C TYR A 71 12.87 4.44 5.94
N LEU A 72 12.93 4.49 4.61
CA LEU A 72 13.36 3.36 3.76
C LEU A 72 14.89 3.27 3.64
N LEU A 73 15.55 4.42 3.73
CA LEU A 73 17.01 4.52 3.77
C LEU A 73 17.56 4.31 5.19
N HIS A 74 16.68 4.17 6.18
CA HIS A 74 17.05 4.08 7.60
C HIS A 74 17.79 2.79 7.96
N GLY A 75 17.70 1.75 7.12
CA GLY A 75 18.50 0.52 7.22
C GLY A 75 19.74 0.48 6.32
N SER A 76 19.95 1.48 5.46
CA SER A 76 21.05 1.53 4.50
C SER A 76 22.29 2.21 5.11
N THR A 77 23.46 1.69 4.81
CA THR A 77 24.75 2.29 5.18
C THR A 77 24.95 3.65 4.51
N SER A 78 25.81 4.50 5.08
CA SER A 78 26.08 5.85 4.57
C SER A 78 26.57 5.86 3.10
N GLY A 79 27.31 4.82 2.69
CA GLY A 79 27.76 4.67 1.30
C GLY A 79 26.67 4.23 0.33
N GLU A 80 25.67 3.47 0.79
CA GLU A 80 24.49 3.09 -0.01
C GLU A 80 23.56 4.29 -0.24
N ARG A 81 23.36 5.13 0.80
CA ARG A 81 22.55 6.36 0.68
C ARG A 81 23.09 7.36 -0.35
N GLN A 82 24.41 7.45 -0.51
CA GLN A 82 25.06 8.34 -1.48
C GLN A 82 25.02 7.81 -2.92
N ARG A 83 24.70 6.53 -3.13
CA ARG A 83 24.70 5.86 -4.45
C ARG A 83 23.29 5.55 -4.98
N HIS A 84 22.24 5.81 -4.20
CA HIS A 84 20.88 5.36 -4.52
C HIS A 84 19.92 6.52 -4.69
N PHE A 85 19.27 6.58 -5.86
CA PHE A 85 18.22 7.54 -6.19
C PHE A 85 16.85 6.84 -6.10
N CYS A 86 15.85 7.45 -5.47
CA CYS A 86 14.47 6.96 -5.46
C CYS A 86 13.76 7.28 -6.79
N THR A 87 13.38 6.25 -7.58
CA THR A 87 12.83 6.43 -8.95
C THR A 87 11.35 6.11 -9.14
N TYR A 88 10.61 7.01 -9.82
CA TYR A 88 9.25 7.26 -9.42
C TYR A 88 8.19 7.57 -10.53
N LEU A 89 6.96 7.02 -10.48
CA LEU A 89 5.87 7.04 -11.50
C LEU A 89 4.51 7.65 -11.05
N VAL A 90 4.09 8.69 -11.76
CA VAL A 90 2.91 9.47 -11.39
C VAL A 90 1.68 9.19 -12.27
N ILE A 91 0.61 8.62 -11.70
CA ILE A 91 -0.74 8.48 -12.27
C ILE A 91 -1.75 9.51 -11.69
N ALA A 92 -1.88 10.68 -12.32
CA ALA A 92 -2.88 11.67 -11.94
C ALA A 92 -4.30 11.25 -12.40
N LYS A 93 -5.25 11.15 -11.45
CA LYS A 93 -6.67 10.85 -11.76
C LYS A 93 -7.40 12.15 -12.07
N ILE A 94 -7.62 12.41 -13.36
CA ILE A 94 -8.32 13.62 -13.82
C ILE A 94 -9.79 13.28 -14.05
N GLY A 95 -10.69 14.10 -13.50
CA GLY A 95 -12.13 13.95 -13.70
C GLY A 95 -12.53 14.23 -15.15
N LYS A 96 -13.69 13.72 -15.56
CA LYS A 96 -14.26 14.08 -16.86
C LYS A 96 -14.60 15.57 -16.90
N PRO A 97 -14.62 16.22 -18.08
CA PRO A 97 -15.06 17.62 -18.20
C PRO A 97 -16.48 17.89 -17.65
N THR A 98 -17.30 16.84 -17.52
CA THR A 98 -18.65 16.89 -16.96
C THR A 98 -18.70 16.89 -15.43
N GLU A 99 -17.60 16.52 -14.76
CA GLU A 99 -17.53 16.49 -13.29
C GLU A 99 -17.34 17.91 -12.75
N LYS A 100 -18.41 18.50 -12.20
CA LYS A 100 -18.40 19.86 -11.64
C LYS A 100 -18.00 19.93 -10.17
N SER A 101 -18.16 18.85 -9.41
CA SER A 101 -17.84 18.77 -7.99
C SER A 101 -16.83 17.65 -7.76
N ARG A 102 -15.71 17.99 -7.08
CA ARG A 102 -14.59 17.08 -6.77
C ARG A 102 -14.17 16.22 -8.00
N PRO A 103 -13.87 16.85 -9.16
CA PRO A 103 -13.52 16.12 -10.38
C PRO A 103 -12.30 15.23 -10.17
N GLY A 104 -12.39 13.98 -10.59
CA GLY A 104 -11.28 13.02 -10.46
C GLY A 104 -11.05 12.53 -9.03
N ASN A 105 -11.83 13.01 -8.06
CA ASN A 105 -11.84 12.43 -6.73
C ASN A 105 -12.40 11.01 -6.83
N ARG A 106 -11.57 10.05 -6.47
CA ARG A 106 -11.79 8.62 -6.60
C ARG A 106 -11.23 7.95 -5.37
N GLY A 107 -11.92 6.91 -4.92
CA GLY A 107 -11.60 6.23 -3.67
C GLY A 107 -10.27 5.49 -3.72
N LYS A 108 -9.95 4.86 -2.60
CA LYS A 108 -8.73 4.07 -2.45
C LYS A 108 -8.72 2.82 -3.30
N ARG A 109 -9.85 2.13 -3.34
CA ARG A 109 -10.10 1.04 -4.28
C ARG A 109 -9.82 1.39 -5.75
N ASP A 110 -10.14 2.59 -6.23
CA ASP A 110 -9.84 2.98 -7.63
C ASP A 110 -8.33 2.97 -7.90
N SER A 111 -7.53 3.51 -6.97
CA SER A 111 -6.07 3.50 -7.10
C SER A 111 -5.49 2.09 -7.03
N GLN A 112 -6.01 1.26 -6.13
CA GLN A 112 -5.62 -0.15 -6.04
C GLN A 112 -5.98 -0.89 -7.33
N MET A 113 -7.18 -0.67 -7.88
CA MET A 113 -7.64 -1.31 -9.12
C MET A 113 -6.81 -0.93 -10.34
N LEU A 114 -6.41 0.34 -10.49
CA LEU A 114 -5.51 0.77 -11.57
C LEU A 114 -4.24 -0.08 -11.59
N LEU A 115 -3.62 -0.23 -10.43
CA LEU A 115 -2.37 -0.96 -10.28
C LEU A 115 -2.56 -2.48 -10.41
N LEU A 116 -3.56 -3.04 -9.73
CA LEU A 116 -3.85 -4.48 -9.79
C LEU A 116 -4.22 -4.93 -11.20
N HIS A 117 -4.97 -4.10 -11.93
CA HIS A 117 -5.33 -4.36 -13.32
C HIS A 117 -4.12 -4.30 -14.24
N PHE A 118 -3.27 -3.27 -14.09
CA PHE A 118 -2.01 -3.19 -14.82
C PHE A 118 -1.11 -4.42 -14.57
N LEU A 119 -0.87 -4.77 -13.30
CA LEU A 119 -0.01 -5.90 -12.92
C LEU A 119 -0.61 -7.24 -13.36
N ASN A 120 -1.93 -7.41 -13.31
CA ASN A 120 -2.62 -8.57 -13.87
C ASN A 120 -2.35 -8.66 -15.37
N ARG A 121 -2.54 -7.57 -16.11
CA ARG A 121 -2.32 -7.56 -17.57
C ARG A 121 -0.88 -7.83 -17.95
N ALA A 122 0.06 -7.23 -17.22
CA ALA A 122 1.49 -7.46 -17.40
C ALA A 122 1.88 -8.91 -17.09
N HIS A 123 1.27 -9.52 -16.07
CA HIS A 123 1.54 -10.90 -15.71
C HIS A 123 1.00 -11.92 -16.73
N PHE A 124 -0.17 -11.67 -17.31
CA PHE A 124 -0.78 -12.57 -18.30
C PHE A 124 -0.46 -12.22 -19.76
N GLU A 125 0.36 -11.18 -19.99
CA GLU A 125 0.74 -10.69 -21.33
C GLU A 125 -0.48 -10.43 -22.24
N VAL A 126 -1.56 -9.91 -21.64
CA VAL A 126 -2.80 -9.59 -22.37
C VAL A 126 -2.78 -8.14 -22.90
N PRO A 127 -3.62 -7.81 -23.89
CA PRO A 127 -3.71 -6.45 -24.43
C PRO A 127 -3.91 -5.38 -23.34
N MET A 128 -3.10 -4.33 -23.43
CA MET A 128 -3.01 -3.24 -22.48
C MET A 128 -3.73 -1.98 -23.01
N SER A 129 -4.25 -1.16 -22.09
CA SER A 129 -4.77 0.17 -22.44
C SER A 129 -3.60 1.16 -22.68
N PRO A 130 -3.84 2.34 -23.28
CA PRO A 130 -2.82 3.36 -23.42
C PRO A 130 -2.15 3.74 -22.08
N LEU A 131 -2.94 3.81 -21.01
CA LEU A 131 -2.41 4.06 -19.66
C LEU A 131 -1.52 2.91 -19.18
N ASP A 132 -1.96 1.66 -19.35
CA ASP A 132 -1.16 0.49 -18.96
C ASP A 132 0.17 0.44 -19.73
N LEU A 133 0.16 0.78 -21.02
CA LEU A 133 1.37 0.85 -21.85
C LEU A 133 2.32 1.94 -21.38
N GLU A 134 1.80 3.09 -20.98
CA GLU A 134 2.61 4.17 -20.41
C GLU A 134 3.22 3.74 -19.07
N ILE A 135 2.43 3.16 -18.17
CA ILE A 135 2.92 2.58 -16.90
C ILE A 135 4.01 1.55 -17.19
N TYR A 136 3.80 0.65 -18.16
CA TYR A 136 4.77 -0.37 -18.55
C TYR A 136 6.08 0.26 -19.07
N HIS A 137 5.98 1.27 -19.94
CA HIS A 137 7.15 1.98 -20.48
C HIS A 137 7.94 2.66 -19.37
N GLN A 138 7.25 3.39 -18.50
CA GLN A 138 7.88 4.09 -17.38
C GLN A 138 8.56 3.10 -16.43
N MET A 139 7.91 2.00 -16.08
CA MET A 139 8.49 0.95 -15.23
C MET A 139 9.71 0.27 -15.87
N LYS A 140 9.58 -0.15 -17.12
CA LYS A 140 10.62 -0.95 -17.79
C LYS A 140 11.80 -0.11 -18.26
N ASN A 141 11.57 1.08 -18.80
CA ASN A 141 12.60 1.84 -19.54
C ASN A 141 13.14 3.04 -18.75
N VAL A 142 12.32 3.70 -17.93
CA VAL A 142 12.76 4.87 -17.15
C VAL A 142 13.21 4.44 -15.77
N ILE A 143 12.32 3.74 -15.06
CA ILE A 143 12.59 3.07 -13.80
C ILE A 143 13.65 2.01 -14.06
N GLY A 144 13.50 1.15 -15.08
CA GLY A 144 14.49 0.13 -15.41
C GLY A 144 14.26 -1.22 -14.72
N VAL A 145 13.04 -1.49 -14.22
CA VAL A 145 12.68 -2.79 -13.63
C VAL A 145 11.43 -3.32 -14.33
N HIS A 146 11.53 -4.58 -14.75
CA HIS A 146 10.41 -5.23 -15.41
C HIS A 146 9.25 -5.46 -14.42
N PRO A 147 7.99 -5.19 -14.79
CA PRO A 147 6.82 -5.38 -13.92
C PRO A 147 6.67 -6.79 -13.31
N SER A 148 7.27 -7.82 -13.92
CA SER A 148 7.23 -9.18 -13.39
C SER A 148 8.20 -9.44 -12.22
N LEU A 149 9.11 -8.52 -11.92
CA LEU A 149 10.08 -8.69 -10.83
C LEU A 149 9.45 -8.35 -9.47
N TYR A 150 8.45 -7.47 -9.45
CA TYR A 150 7.67 -7.09 -8.27
C TYR A 150 6.93 -8.26 -7.61
N GLU A 151 7.30 -8.65 -6.39
CA GLU A 151 6.76 -9.76 -5.61
C GLU A 151 5.71 -9.39 -4.56
N TYR A 152 5.81 -8.23 -3.90
CA TYR A 152 4.87 -7.80 -2.86
C TYR A 152 4.15 -6.51 -3.22
N LEU A 153 3.19 -6.04 -2.42
CA LEU A 153 2.38 -4.83 -2.58
C LEU A 153 1.95 -4.29 -1.20
N LEU A 154 2.65 -3.31 -0.62
CA LEU A 154 2.30 -2.62 0.63
C LEU A 154 1.48 -1.33 0.40
N MET A 155 0.26 -1.34 0.90
CA MET A 155 -0.67 -0.26 0.84
C MET A 155 -0.48 0.64 2.06
N VAL A 156 -0.40 1.97 1.84
CA VAL A 156 -0.17 2.95 2.91
C VAL A 156 -1.05 4.18 2.70
N ASP A 157 -1.91 4.53 3.65
CA ASP A 157 -2.74 5.73 3.50
C ASP A 157 -1.89 7.00 3.53
N ALA A 158 -2.35 8.05 2.86
CA ALA A 158 -1.55 9.27 2.66
C ALA A 158 -1.24 10.02 3.98
N ASP A 159 -2.09 9.87 4.99
CA ASP A 159 -1.93 10.43 6.33
C ASP A 159 -1.19 9.51 7.31
N THR A 160 -0.67 8.38 6.82
CA THR A 160 0.03 7.39 7.63
C THR A 160 1.55 7.56 7.53
N GLU A 161 2.20 7.63 8.67
CA GLU A 161 3.64 7.63 8.84
C GLU A 161 4.15 6.23 9.21
N VAL A 162 5.02 5.65 8.39
CA VAL A 162 5.57 4.31 8.65
C VAL A 162 6.80 4.42 9.55
N VAL A 163 6.81 3.72 10.69
CA VAL A 163 7.98 3.70 11.60
C VAL A 163 9.18 3.07 10.88
N PRO A 164 10.42 3.53 11.15
CA PRO A 164 11.62 2.91 10.58
C PRO A 164 11.64 1.38 10.79
N ASP A 165 12.23 0.66 9.84
CA ASP A 165 12.32 -0.81 9.78
C ASP A 165 11.00 -1.58 9.63
N SER A 166 9.83 -0.95 9.81
CA SER A 166 8.53 -1.63 9.72
C SER A 166 8.33 -2.34 8.38
N LEU A 167 8.77 -1.72 7.28
CA LEU A 167 8.72 -2.37 5.97
C LEU A 167 9.57 -3.64 5.94
N THR A 168 10.84 -3.58 6.35
CA THR A 168 11.74 -4.73 6.42
C THR A 168 11.14 -5.86 7.27
N ARG A 169 10.49 -5.50 8.38
CA ARG A 169 9.81 -6.45 9.27
C ARG A 169 8.63 -7.15 8.60
N LEU A 170 7.77 -6.41 7.90
CA LEU A 170 6.66 -7.01 7.14
C LEU A 170 7.16 -8.01 6.10
N VAL A 171 8.20 -7.63 5.33
CA VAL A 171 8.75 -8.52 4.31
C VAL A 171 9.45 -9.71 4.95
N ALA A 172 10.19 -9.53 6.05
CA ALA A 172 10.82 -10.64 6.76
C ALA A 172 9.79 -11.70 7.21
N CYS A 173 8.62 -11.27 7.71
CA CYS A 173 7.52 -12.18 8.03
C CYS A 173 7.00 -12.93 6.78
N MET A 174 6.84 -12.24 5.66
CA MET A 174 6.40 -12.86 4.40
C MET A 174 7.45 -13.79 3.79
N VAL A 175 8.74 -13.49 3.92
CA VAL A 175 9.82 -14.37 3.45
C VAL A 175 9.90 -15.63 4.30
N HIS A 176 9.78 -15.47 5.62
CA HIS A 176 9.82 -16.59 6.56
C HIS A 176 8.71 -17.60 6.30
N ASP A 177 7.52 -17.15 5.90
CA ASP A 177 6.39 -18.03 5.61
C ASP A 177 5.74 -17.74 4.24
N ALA A 178 6.03 -18.62 3.28
CA ALA A 178 5.49 -18.57 1.92
C ALA A 178 3.95 -18.73 1.85
N LYS A 179 3.29 -19.23 2.90
CA LYS A 179 1.82 -19.28 2.97
C LYS A 179 1.21 -17.93 3.33
N VAL A 180 1.99 -16.98 3.84
CA VAL A 180 1.52 -15.61 4.09
C VAL A 180 1.39 -14.88 2.75
N ILE A 181 0.14 -14.54 2.41
CA ILE A 181 -0.21 -13.81 1.18
C ILE A 181 -0.69 -12.39 1.46
N GLY A 182 -0.90 -12.06 2.74
CA GLY A 182 -1.11 -10.70 3.20
C GLY A 182 -0.72 -10.53 4.66
N ILE A 183 -0.24 -9.35 5.02
CA ILE A 183 0.19 -8.99 6.38
C ILE A 183 -0.13 -7.53 6.68
N CYS A 184 -0.48 -7.20 7.92
CA CYS A 184 -0.53 -5.81 8.38
C CYS A 184 0.31 -5.61 9.64
N GLY A 185 0.73 -4.37 9.85
CA GLY A 185 1.39 -3.94 11.09
C GLY A 185 0.42 -3.29 12.07
N GLU A 186 0.94 -2.89 13.22
CA GLU A 186 0.25 -2.11 14.24
C GLU A 186 0.10 -0.65 13.79
N THR A 187 -1.15 -0.15 13.83
CA THR A 187 -1.46 1.27 13.59
C THR A 187 -1.63 1.99 14.92
N GLN A 188 -0.78 2.97 15.18
CA GLN A 188 -0.78 3.80 16.39
C GLN A 188 -1.30 5.21 16.08
N LEU A 189 -1.79 5.93 17.10
CA LEU A 189 -2.22 7.32 16.94
C LEU A 189 -1.08 8.29 17.30
N THR A 190 -0.91 9.37 16.53
CA THR A 190 0.05 10.44 16.84
C THR A 190 -0.48 11.47 17.82
N ASN A 191 -1.81 11.63 17.89
CA ASN A 191 -2.51 12.66 18.65
C ASN A 191 -3.36 12.08 19.79
N GLU A 192 -2.91 10.99 20.39
CA GLU A 192 -3.61 10.25 21.45
C GLU A 192 -4.14 11.15 22.58
N ASP A 193 -3.33 12.10 23.05
CA ASP A 193 -3.65 12.97 24.19
C ASP A 193 -4.19 14.36 23.80
N PHE A 194 -4.56 14.57 22.53
CA PHE A 194 -4.92 15.92 22.05
C PHE A 194 -6.32 16.37 22.49
N SER A 195 -7.31 15.47 22.50
CA SER A 195 -8.67 15.76 22.96
C SER A 195 -9.31 14.53 23.58
N TRP A 196 -10.41 14.72 24.32
CA TRP A 196 -11.22 13.60 24.82
C TRP A 196 -11.67 12.66 23.68
N THR A 197 -11.94 13.21 22.49
CA THR A 197 -12.28 12.42 21.29
C THR A 197 -11.12 11.52 20.86
N THR A 198 -9.90 12.05 20.80
CA THR A 198 -8.73 11.26 20.39
C THR A 198 -8.38 10.21 21.45
N MET A 199 -8.51 10.54 22.73
CA MET A 199 -8.28 9.60 23.84
C MET A 199 -9.23 8.39 23.79
N ILE A 200 -10.50 8.59 23.44
CA ILE A 200 -11.44 7.47 23.21
C ILE A 200 -10.99 6.64 22.01
N GLN A 201 -10.59 7.30 20.91
CA GLN A 201 -10.17 6.61 19.69
C GLN A 201 -8.93 5.74 19.90
N VAL A 202 -8.02 6.09 20.82
CA VAL A 202 -6.88 5.22 21.20
C VAL A 202 -7.35 3.82 21.56
N TYR A 203 -8.40 3.72 22.38
CA TYR A 203 -8.93 2.43 22.80
C TYR A 203 -9.59 1.66 21.65
N GLU A 204 -10.35 2.36 20.80
CA GLU A 204 -10.98 1.77 19.62
C GLU A 204 -9.92 1.22 18.63
N TYR A 205 -8.88 2.00 18.36
CA TYR A 205 -7.75 1.58 17.51
C TYR A 205 -7.00 0.42 18.13
N PHE A 206 -6.70 0.46 19.43
CA PHE A 206 -6.00 -0.63 20.11
C PHE A 206 -6.79 -1.95 20.04
N ILE A 207 -8.09 -1.94 20.26
CA ILE A 207 -8.90 -3.16 20.13
C ILE A 207 -8.94 -3.64 18.68
N SER A 208 -9.26 -2.77 17.73
CA SER A 208 -9.58 -3.16 16.35
C SER A 208 -8.34 -3.43 15.48
N HIS A 209 -7.25 -2.70 15.69
CA HIS A 209 -6.02 -2.75 14.88
C HIS A 209 -4.88 -3.51 15.55
N HIS A 210 -4.96 -3.79 16.84
CA HIS A 210 -3.96 -4.58 17.56
C HIS A 210 -4.55 -5.87 18.12
N MET A 211 -5.35 -5.79 19.19
CA MET A 211 -5.77 -6.96 19.96
C MET A 211 -6.60 -7.96 19.14
N ALA A 212 -7.60 -7.49 18.40
CA ALA A 212 -8.43 -8.35 17.55
C ALA A 212 -7.59 -8.99 16.43
N LYS A 213 -6.63 -8.26 15.87
CA LYS A 213 -5.79 -8.73 14.76
C LYS A 213 -4.79 -9.78 15.22
N GLU A 214 -4.16 -9.56 16.36
CA GLU A 214 -3.28 -10.54 16.99
C GLU A 214 -4.05 -11.81 17.32
N PHE A 215 -5.24 -11.68 17.92
CA PHE A 215 -6.12 -12.81 18.19
C PHE A 215 -6.49 -13.57 16.91
N GLU A 216 -7.03 -12.91 15.88
CA GLU A 216 -7.37 -13.54 14.59
C GLU A 216 -6.17 -14.25 13.95
N SER A 217 -4.99 -13.64 14.05
CA SER A 217 -3.74 -14.19 13.53
C SER A 217 -3.34 -15.48 14.24
N LEU A 218 -3.62 -15.63 15.54
CA LEU A 218 -3.41 -16.88 16.29
C LEU A 218 -4.34 -18.01 15.82
N PHE A 219 -5.58 -17.68 15.42
CA PHE A 219 -6.55 -18.68 14.92
C PHE A 219 -6.42 -18.97 13.42
N GLY A 220 -5.43 -18.39 12.76
CA GLY A 220 -4.95 -18.83 11.46
C GLY A 220 -5.03 -17.78 10.37
N SER A 221 -5.96 -16.81 10.42
CA SER A 221 -5.98 -15.68 9.49
C SER A 221 -6.71 -14.46 10.01
N VAL A 222 -6.11 -13.30 9.79
CA VAL A 222 -6.74 -11.99 9.95
C VAL A 222 -7.85 -11.82 8.91
N THR A 223 -9.04 -11.43 9.37
CA THR A 223 -10.24 -11.36 8.50
C THR A 223 -10.36 -10.02 7.75
N CYS A 224 -9.61 -9.02 8.21
CA CYS A 224 -9.54 -7.69 7.60
C CYS A 224 -8.11 -7.15 7.76
N LEU A 225 -7.36 -7.00 6.67
CA LEU A 225 -6.14 -6.21 6.68
C LEU A 225 -6.49 -4.73 6.50
N PRO A 226 -6.13 -3.86 7.46
CA PRO A 226 -6.39 -2.42 7.33
C PRO A 226 -5.57 -1.88 6.17
N GLY A 227 -6.20 -1.20 5.22
CA GLY A 227 -5.47 -0.73 4.06
C GLY A 227 -4.59 0.49 4.35
N CYS A 228 -4.57 1.02 5.58
CA CYS A 228 -3.68 2.12 5.98
C CYS A 228 -2.23 1.67 6.12
N PHE A 229 -1.98 0.39 6.40
CA PHE A 229 -0.64 -0.18 6.47
C PHE A 229 -0.68 -1.72 6.35
N CYS A 230 -0.77 -2.23 5.12
CA CYS A 230 -0.79 -3.67 4.87
C CYS A 230 -0.08 -4.09 3.58
N MET A 231 0.60 -5.23 3.59
CA MET A 231 1.31 -5.80 2.46
C MET A 231 0.60 -7.03 1.92
N TYR A 232 0.56 -7.19 0.60
CA TYR A 232 0.06 -8.36 -0.11
C TYR A 232 1.17 -8.98 -0.95
N ARG A 233 1.13 -10.30 -1.12
CA ARG A 233 1.99 -10.99 -2.07
C ARG A 233 1.32 -10.99 -3.45
N LEU A 234 2.05 -10.59 -4.48
CA LEU A 234 1.57 -10.56 -5.87
C LEU A 234 1.44 -11.96 -6.45
N ARG A 235 2.47 -12.79 -6.25
CA ARG A 235 2.57 -14.14 -6.83
C ARG A 235 3.25 -15.09 -5.86
N THR A 236 2.97 -16.39 -5.99
CA THR A 236 3.74 -17.42 -5.29
C THR A 236 5.14 -17.56 -5.89
N ALA A 237 6.05 -18.25 -5.19
CA ALA A 237 7.37 -18.58 -5.71
C ALA A 237 7.33 -19.38 -7.04
N ARG A 238 6.21 -20.06 -7.33
CA ARG A 238 5.97 -20.77 -8.60
C ARG A 238 5.33 -19.90 -9.68
N GLY A 239 5.20 -18.60 -9.44
CA GLY A 239 4.61 -17.64 -10.38
C GLY A 239 3.08 -17.62 -10.40
N MET A 240 2.38 -18.37 -9.54
CA MET A 240 0.92 -18.36 -9.50
C MET A 240 0.42 -16.99 -8.97
N PRO A 241 -0.45 -16.29 -9.70
CA PRO A 241 -0.94 -14.97 -9.28
C PRO A 241 -1.89 -15.08 -8.09
N LEU A 242 -1.72 -14.16 -7.14
CA LEU A 242 -2.51 -14.07 -5.90
C LEU A 242 -3.45 -12.86 -5.96
N ILE A 243 -3.07 -11.73 -5.37
CA ILE A 243 -3.90 -10.50 -5.39
C ILE A 243 -4.13 -9.99 -6.81
N ILE A 244 -3.21 -10.26 -7.74
CA ILE A 244 -3.35 -9.93 -9.17
C ILE A 244 -4.03 -11.05 -9.98
N SER A 245 -4.66 -12.04 -9.34
CA SER A 245 -5.38 -13.09 -10.07
C SER A 245 -6.61 -12.55 -10.78
N LYS A 246 -6.98 -13.16 -11.92
CA LYS A 246 -8.15 -12.72 -12.71
C LYS A 246 -9.43 -12.69 -11.89
N ASN A 247 -9.61 -13.64 -10.97
CA ASN A 247 -10.79 -13.75 -10.13
C ASN A 247 -10.87 -12.61 -9.10
N VAL A 248 -9.76 -12.32 -8.40
CA VAL A 248 -9.69 -11.21 -7.43
C VAL A 248 -9.91 -9.89 -8.16
N VAL A 249 -9.18 -9.61 -9.23
CA VAL A 249 -9.31 -8.34 -9.99
C VAL A 249 -10.73 -8.17 -10.54
N LYS A 250 -11.34 -9.23 -11.10
CA LYS A 250 -12.70 -9.17 -11.62
C LYS A 250 -13.73 -8.85 -10.54
N ASP A 251 -13.72 -9.57 -9.42
CA ASP A 251 -14.70 -9.34 -8.35
C ASP A 251 -14.43 -8.02 -7.63
N TYR A 252 -13.16 -7.68 -7.40
CA TYR A 252 -12.75 -6.42 -6.80
C TYR A 252 -12.98 -5.20 -7.70
N SER A 253 -13.23 -5.37 -9.01
CA SER A 253 -13.63 -4.28 -9.91
C SER A 253 -15.13 -3.95 -9.88
N LYS A 254 -15.96 -4.77 -9.24
CA LYS A 254 -17.43 -4.62 -9.26
C LYS A 254 -17.89 -3.40 -8.45
N ASN A 255 -18.32 -2.36 -9.15
CA ASN A 255 -18.80 -1.10 -8.55
C ASN A 255 -20.33 -0.97 -8.54
N HIS A 256 -21.08 -2.06 -8.75
CA HIS A 256 -22.54 -2.00 -8.77
C HIS A 256 -23.10 -1.97 -7.34
N VAL A 257 -23.55 -0.79 -6.93
CA VAL A 257 -24.13 -0.52 -5.61
C VAL A 257 -25.62 -0.26 -5.78
N ASP A 258 -26.40 -1.33 -5.82
CA ASP A 258 -27.87 -1.32 -5.90
C ASP A 258 -28.53 -1.37 -4.52
N THR A 259 -27.83 -1.83 -3.47
CA THR A 259 -28.37 -1.96 -2.12
C THR A 259 -27.49 -1.26 -1.07
N LEU A 260 -28.10 -0.90 0.08
CA LEU A 260 -27.37 -0.31 1.21
C LEU A 260 -26.28 -1.25 1.74
N HIS A 261 -26.55 -2.56 1.79
CA HIS A 261 -25.56 -3.57 2.14
C HIS A 261 -24.35 -3.56 1.18
N LYS A 262 -24.61 -3.48 -0.13
CA LYS A 262 -23.54 -3.36 -1.13
C LYS A 262 -22.81 -2.02 -1.02
N LYS A 263 -23.48 -0.94 -0.63
CA LYS A 263 -22.83 0.35 -0.38
C LYS A 263 -21.87 0.26 0.80
N ASN A 264 -22.31 -0.33 1.90
CA ASN A 264 -21.46 -0.55 3.07
C ASN A 264 -20.29 -1.49 2.73
N LEU A 265 -20.55 -2.60 2.05
CA LEU A 265 -19.52 -3.57 1.67
C LEU A 265 -18.51 -3.01 0.66
N LEU A 266 -18.97 -2.35 -0.39
CA LEU A 266 -18.15 -1.96 -1.55
C LEU A 266 -17.54 -0.56 -1.45
N SER A 267 -18.08 0.30 -0.59
CA SER A 267 -17.63 1.70 -0.44
C SER A 267 -17.18 2.07 0.97
N LEU A 268 -17.61 1.35 2.01
CA LEU A 268 -17.17 1.58 3.40
C LEU A 268 -16.29 0.45 3.97
N GLY A 269 -16.35 -0.75 3.38
CA GLY A 269 -15.61 -1.93 3.80
C GLY A 269 -14.69 -2.48 2.71
N GLU A 270 -14.11 -1.64 1.86
CA GLU A 270 -13.32 -2.09 0.70
C GLU A 270 -12.09 -2.92 1.08
N ASP A 271 -11.43 -2.59 2.20
CA ASP A 271 -10.30 -3.35 2.75
C ASP A 271 -10.75 -4.73 3.27
N TRP A 272 -11.92 -4.77 3.92
CA TRP A 272 -12.56 -6.01 4.35
C TRP A 272 -12.98 -6.87 3.14
N TYR A 273 -13.53 -6.24 2.11
CA TYR A 273 -13.93 -6.91 0.88
C TYR A 273 -12.72 -7.52 0.16
N LEU A 274 -11.63 -6.78 0.01
CA LEU A 274 -10.40 -7.28 -0.60
C LEU A 274 -9.84 -8.48 0.19
N THR A 275 -9.76 -8.36 1.51
CA THR A 275 -9.29 -9.45 2.38
C THR A 275 -10.20 -10.69 2.27
N THR A 276 -11.51 -10.48 2.22
CA THR A 276 -12.49 -11.55 2.01
C THR A 276 -12.32 -12.25 0.66
N LEU A 277 -12.05 -11.51 -0.42
CA LEU A 277 -11.77 -12.10 -1.73
C LEU A 277 -10.49 -12.95 -1.70
N MET A 278 -9.45 -12.48 -1.01
CA MET A 278 -8.22 -13.25 -0.86
C MET A 278 -8.47 -14.56 -0.12
N MET A 279 -9.19 -14.53 1.01
CA MET A 279 -9.55 -15.75 1.75
C MET A 279 -10.44 -16.70 0.92
N LYS A 280 -11.40 -16.16 0.17
CA LYS A 280 -12.32 -16.94 -0.69
C LYS A 280 -11.59 -17.68 -1.80
N TYR A 281 -10.66 -17.01 -2.48
CA TYR A 281 -9.96 -17.60 -3.64
C TYR A 281 -8.70 -18.36 -3.26
N PHE A 282 -8.13 -18.11 -2.09
CA PHE A 282 -6.88 -18.71 -1.63
C PHE A 282 -7.01 -19.25 -0.19
N PRO A 283 -7.99 -20.13 0.10
CA PRO A 283 -8.24 -20.63 1.47
C PRO A 283 -7.10 -21.45 2.07
N GLN A 284 -6.16 -21.93 1.25
CA GLN A 284 -4.97 -22.68 1.67
C GLN A 284 -3.80 -21.78 2.12
N TYR A 285 -3.96 -20.46 1.99
CA TYR A 285 -3.00 -19.44 2.39
C TYR A 285 -3.53 -18.65 3.58
N LYS A 286 -2.67 -17.81 4.18
CA LYS A 286 -3.03 -17.04 5.37
C LYS A 286 -2.75 -15.54 5.25
N MET A 287 -3.53 -14.80 6.03
CA MET A 287 -3.39 -13.37 6.27
C MET A 287 -2.96 -13.18 7.72
N THR A 288 -1.92 -12.40 8.00
CA THR A 288 -1.33 -12.35 9.36
C THR A 288 -1.19 -10.92 9.87
N PHE A 289 -0.98 -10.78 11.17
CA PHE A 289 -0.61 -9.52 11.81
C PHE A 289 0.79 -9.65 12.41
N THR A 290 1.54 -8.54 12.47
CA THR A 290 2.77 -8.45 13.25
C THR A 290 2.84 -7.12 14.01
N ALA A 291 2.99 -7.20 15.34
CA ALA A 291 3.17 -6.03 16.20
C ALA A 291 4.55 -5.38 16.04
N ASP A 292 5.50 -6.09 15.42
CA ASP A 292 6.86 -5.61 15.21
C ASP A 292 6.91 -4.48 14.17
N ALA A 293 6.02 -4.51 13.18
CA ALA A 293 5.90 -3.46 12.17
C ALA A 293 4.85 -2.45 12.61
N LYS A 294 5.23 -1.18 12.71
CA LYS A 294 4.37 -0.11 13.22
C LYS A 294 4.21 1.02 12.21
N CYS A 295 3.05 1.65 12.23
CA CYS A 295 2.81 2.94 11.59
C CYS A 295 2.05 3.87 12.56
N LYS A 296 2.03 5.15 12.27
CA LYS A 296 1.33 6.18 13.03
C LYS A 296 0.39 6.93 12.11
N THR A 297 -0.84 7.18 12.56
CA THR A 297 -1.82 7.99 11.84
C THR A 297 -2.40 9.06 12.77
N THR A 298 -3.03 10.07 12.19
CA THR A 298 -3.69 11.14 12.95
C THR A 298 -5.18 10.87 13.02
N ALA A 299 -5.70 10.71 14.23
CA ALA A 299 -7.13 10.54 14.49
C ALA A 299 -7.88 11.88 14.32
N PRO A 300 -9.15 11.88 13.87
CA PRO A 300 -10.00 13.08 13.92
C PRO A 300 -10.11 13.63 15.34
N ASP A 301 -9.85 14.92 15.51
CA ASP A 301 -9.86 15.62 16.80
C ASP A 301 -11.24 16.15 17.20
N THR A 302 -12.14 16.36 16.24
CA THR A 302 -13.51 16.86 16.45
C THR A 302 -14.59 15.80 16.25
N TRP A 303 -15.62 15.84 17.11
CA TRP A 303 -16.83 15.03 16.97
C TRP A 303 -17.86 15.80 16.14
N SER A 304 -17.79 15.69 14.81
CA SER A 304 -18.66 16.42 13.87
C SER A 304 -19.16 15.53 12.74
#